data_AF-A0A8E0MG70-F1
#
_entry.id   AF-A0A8E0MG70-F1
#
_cell.length_a   1.000
_cell.length_b   1.000
_cell.length_c   1.000
_cell.angle_alpha   90.00
_cell.angle_beta   90.00
_cell.angle_gamma   90.00
#
_symmetry.space_group_name_H-M   'P 1'
#
loop_
_entity.id
_entity.type
_entity.pdbx_description
1 polymer ?
#
loop_
_entity_poly.entity_id
_entity_poly.type
_entity_poly.pdbx_seq_one_letter_code
_entity_poly.pdbx_strand_id
1 'polypeptide(L)'
;MLTGQKIFALLFLGCLAVTPMIVYDKVYADKLSVPSRGGFFNMTSWSLNVVNNVAGAGGMVGASLRYALLGQHVNARTATKMSFHISLFSLSGLSINYSISALLIKNNNVSILAGSLSYISFLIIVYPLIPLMLKTPSLKFPTKLILLMTSVIEWFACFGIVLLSNTILNLNIDLFVLYQSYFFSAALGVASLIPGSAGSFDLSLTETLKHAGVLPNTSASLLILYRLFYYVIPTILAVVWFILLKTNILQSKANK
;
A
#
# COMPACT_ATOMS: atom_id res chain seq x y z
N MET A 1 -7.17 12.92 24.94
CA MET A 1 -5.87 12.25 25.18
C MET A 1 -5.82 10.92 24.44
N LEU A 2 -4.70 10.57 23.80
CA LEU A 2 -4.47 9.22 23.28
C LEU A 2 -4.29 8.28 24.48
N THR A 3 -5.24 7.39 24.72
CA THR A 3 -5.10 6.33 25.72
C THR A 3 -4.27 5.17 25.17
N GLY A 4 -3.69 4.34 26.04
CA GLY A 4 -2.90 3.18 25.62
C GLY A 4 -3.66 2.22 24.69
N GLN A 5 -4.97 2.04 24.91
CA GLN A 5 -5.85 1.25 24.04
C GLN A 5 -5.93 1.82 22.61
N LYS A 6 -6.03 3.15 22.48
CA LYS A 6 -6.10 3.83 21.18
C LYS A 6 -4.77 3.69 20.41
N ILE A 7 -3.64 3.80 21.11
CA ILE A 7 -2.30 3.58 20.54
C ILE A 7 -2.16 2.13 20.07
N PHE A 8 -2.58 1.17 20.89
CA PHE A 8 -2.54 -0.24 20.54
C PHE A 8 -3.40 -0.55 19.31
N ALA A 9 -4.60 0.05 19.21
CA ALA A 9 -5.46 -0.13 18.05
C ALA A 9 -4.80 0.39 16.75
N LEU A 10 -4.14 1.56 16.79
CA LEU A 10 -3.39 2.09 15.65
C LEU A 10 -2.19 1.22 15.28
N LEU A 11 -1.45 0.72 16.28
CA LEU A 11 -0.33 -0.19 16.07
C LEU A 11 -0.77 -1.50 15.41
N PHE A 12 -1.84 -2.09 15.96
CA PHE A 12 -2.40 -3.33 15.46
C PHE A 12 -2.89 -3.17 14.02
N LEU A 13 -3.70 -2.13 13.76
CA LEU A 13 -4.20 -1.87 12.42
C LEU A 13 -3.09 -1.52 11.43
N GLY A 14 -2.08 -0.76 11.86
CA GLY A 14 -0.90 -0.43 11.06
C GLY A 14 -0.13 -1.66 10.60
N CYS A 15 0.11 -2.61 11.50
CA CYS A 15 0.75 -3.89 11.14
C CYS A 15 -0.16 -4.76 10.28
N LEU A 16 -1.46 -4.79 10.60
CA LEU A 16 -2.46 -5.58 9.89
C LEU A 16 -2.67 -5.08 8.45
N ALA A 17 -2.57 -3.78 8.19
CA ALA A 17 -2.75 -3.19 6.87
C ALA A 17 -1.77 -3.71 5.82
N VAL A 18 -0.58 -4.18 6.24
CA VAL A 18 0.44 -4.76 5.34
C VAL A 18 0.21 -6.26 5.10
N THR A 19 -0.55 -6.95 5.96
CA THR A 19 -0.75 -8.41 5.87
C THR A 19 -1.42 -8.89 4.58
N PRO A 20 -2.37 -8.17 3.93
CA PRO A 20 -2.91 -8.59 2.64
C PRO A 20 -1.81 -8.77 1.58
N MET A 21 -0.75 -7.95 1.65
CA MET A 21 0.34 -7.98 0.67
C MET A 21 1.10 -9.31 0.67
N ILE A 22 0.98 -10.13 1.73
CA ILE A 22 1.54 -11.50 1.76
C ILE A 22 0.94 -12.39 0.67
N VAL A 23 -0.32 -12.14 0.28
CA VAL A 23 -0.98 -12.90 -0.79
C VAL A 23 -0.26 -12.70 -2.12
N TYR A 24 0.28 -11.51 -2.39
CA TYR A 24 1.10 -11.26 -3.58
C TYR A 24 2.30 -12.18 -3.65
N ASP A 25 3.03 -12.29 -2.54
CA ASP A 25 4.24 -13.09 -2.48
C ASP A 25 3.94 -14.59 -2.46
N LYS A 26 2.80 -15.01 -1.90
CA LYS A 26 2.34 -16.41 -2.02
C LYS A 26 2.06 -16.78 -3.48
N VAL A 27 1.34 -15.92 -4.21
CA VAL A 27 1.10 -16.12 -5.65
C VAL A 27 2.41 -16.12 -6.44
N TYR A 28 3.33 -15.22 -6.09
CA TYR A 28 4.68 -15.17 -6.67
C TYR A 28 5.44 -16.48 -6.45
N ALA A 29 5.52 -16.94 -5.19
CA ALA A 29 6.24 -18.12 -4.79
C ALA A 29 5.65 -19.39 -5.40
N ASP A 30 4.31 -19.55 -5.38
CA ASP A 30 3.62 -20.69 -5.99
C ASP A 30 3.91 -20.78 -7.49
N LYS A 31 4.02 -19.63 -8.18
CA LYS A 31 4.34 -19.58 -9.62
C LYS A 31 5.80 -19.89 -9.94
N LEU A 32 6.69 -19.67 -8.98
CA LEU A 32 8.10 -20.01 -9.08
C LEU A 32 8.43 -21.37 -8.44
N SER A 33 7.42 -22.12 -7.97
CA SER A 33 7.58 -23.39 -7.25
C SER A 33 8.46 -23.26 -6.00
N VAL A 34 8.39 -22.11 -5.33
CA VAL A 34 9.11 -21.80 -4.10
C VAL A 34 8.20 -22.14 -2.90
N PRO A 35 8.70 -22.85 -1.86
CA PRO A 35 7.93 -23.12 -0.66
C PRO A 35 7.42 -21.82 0.00
N SER A 36 6.10 -21.66 0.06
CA SER A 36 5.41 -20.45 0.51
C SER A 36 4.66 -20.62 1.85
N ARG A 37 4.89 -21.75 2.54
CA ARG A 37 4.18 -22.12 3.77
C ARG A 37 5.01 -21.77 5.03
N GLY A 38 4.33 -21.28 6.05
CA GLY A 38 4.88 -21.09 7.40
C GLY A 38 5.05 -19.62 7.82
N GLY A 39 5.25 -19.41 9.13
CA GLY A 39 5.39 -18.09 9.72
C GLY A 39 6.62 -17.32 9.24
N PHE A 40 7.72 -18.02 8.99
CA PHE A 40 8.95 -17.41 8.48
C PHE A 40 8.78 -16.78 7.10
N PHE A 41 8.10 -17.47 6.18
CA PHE A 41 7.76 -16.92 4.86
C PHE A 41 6.87 -15.68 5.01
N ASN A 42 5.80 -15.79 5.81
CA ASN A 42 4.85 -14.70 6.04
C ASN A 42 5.56 -13.46 6.62
N MET A 43 6.45 -13.62 7.60
CA MET A 43 7.19 -12.49 8.20
C MET A 43 8.21 -11.87 7.24
N THR A 44 8.87 -12.69 6.41
CA THR A 44 9.79 -12.21 5.38
C THR A 44 9.05 -11.43 4.30
N SER A 45 7.90 -11.95 3.84
CA SER A 45 7.01 -11.28 2.91
C SER A 45 6.43 -9.99 3.50
N TRP A 46 5.94 -10.02 4.74
CA TRP A 46 5.45 -8.84 5.43
C TRP A 46 6.54 -7.75 5.49
N SER A 47 7.74 -8.11 5.94
CA SER A 47 8.87 -7.18 6.06
C SER A 47 9.32 -6.61 4.70
N LEU A 48 9.30 -7.45 3.66
CA LEU A 48 9.58 -7.03 2.30
C LEU A 48 8.59 -5.96 1.82
N ASN A 49 7.29 -6.18 2.03
CA ASN A 49 6.26 -5.26 1.56
C ASN A 49 6.26 -3.95 2.37
N VAL A 50 6.55 -4.00 3.67
CA VAL A 50 6.80 -2.80 4.47
C VAL A 50 7.92 -1.95 3.85
N VAL A 51 9.08 -2.55 3.54
CA VAL A 51 10.20 -1.81 2.94
C VAL A 51 9.83 -1.28 1.55
N ASN A 52 9.10 -2.08 0.76
CA ASN A 52 8.63 -1.66 -0.55
C ASN A 52 7.73 -0.41 -0.49
N ASN A 53 6.86 -0.31 0.52
CA ASN A 53 5.99 0.86 0.72
C ASN A 53 6.76 2.13 0.99
N VAL A 54 7.89 2.05 1.71
CA VAL A 54 8.77 3.22 1.96
C VAL A 54 9.65 3.54 0.76
N ALA A 55 10.13 2.55 0.02
CA ALA A 55 11.09 2.78 -1.05
C ALA A 55 10.47 3.41 -2.31
N GLY A 56 9.18 3.18 -2.58
CA GLY A 56 8.35 3.96 -3.52
C GLY A 56 8.77 4.01 -5.00
N ALA A 57 9.77 3.25 -5.45
CA ALA A 57 10.30 3.32 -6.81
C ALA A 57 9.45 2.58 -7.88
N GLY A 58 8.13 2.83 -7.94
CA GLY A 58 7.23 2.28 -8.96
C GLY A 58 7.20 0.75 -9.02
N GLY A 59 7.49 0.07 -7.91
CA GLY A 59 7.55 -1.39 -7.81
C GLY A 59 8.90 -2.03 -8.18
N MET A 60 9.92 -1.25 -8.57
CA MET A 60 11.26 -1.77 -8.89
C MET A 60 11.96 -2.34 -7.65
N VAL A 61 11.93 -1.61 -6.52
CA VAL A 61 12.53 -2.08 -5.26
C VAL A 61 11.82 -3.32 -4.73
N GLY A 62 10.49 -3.36 -4.78
CA GLY A 62 9.74 -4.57 -4.45
C GLY A 62 10.09 -5.76 -5.35
N ALA A 63 10.28 -5.54 -6.65
CA ALA A 63 10.68 -6.59 -7.57
C ALA A 63 12.09 -7.12 -7.28
N SER A 64 13.06 -6.24 -7.01
CA SER A 64 14.42 -6.66 -6.66
C SER A 64 14.47 -7.38 -5.31
N LEU A 65 13.75 -6.89 -4.30
CA LEU A 65 13.63 -7.57 -3.00
C LEU A 65 12.95 -8.94 -3.13
N ARG A 66 11.88 -9.06 -3.92
CA ARG A 66 11.21 -10.35 -4.15
C ARG A 66 12.13 -11.34 -4.85
N TYR A 67 12.87 -10.89 -5.84
CA TYR A 67 13.87 -11.73 -6.49
C TYR A 67 14.95 -12.17 -5.49
N ALA A 68 15.55 -11.23 -4.76
CA ALA A 68 16.63 -11.53 -3.82
C ALA A 68 16.21 -12.46 -2.67
N LEU A 69 15.01 -12.30 -2.15
CA LEU A 69 14.55 -13.03 -0.96
C LEU A 69 13.76 -14.31 -1.29
N LEU A 70 13.03 -14.33 -2.41
CA LEU A 70 12.11 -15.42 -2.74
C LEU A 70 12.43 -16.08 -4.09
N GLY A 71 12.97 -15.34 -5.06
CA GLY A 71 13.08 -15.77 -6.47
C GLY A 71 14.47 -16.19 -6.94
N GLN A 72 15.50 -16.15 -6.10
CA GLN A 72 16.90 -16.37 -6.48
C GLN A 72 17.21 -17.74 -7.12
N HIS A 73 16.30 -18.71 -6.96
CA HIS A 73 16.41 -20.07 -7.48
C HIS A 73 15.96 -20.20 -8.94
N VAL A 74 15.35 -19.15 -9.50
CA VAL A 74 14.79 -19.13 -10.86
C VAL A 74 15.50 -18.05 -11.68
N ASN A 75 15.46 -18.17 -13.01
CA ASN A 75 15.98 -17.16 -13.91
C ASN A 75 15.46 -15.74 -13.57
N ALA A 76 16.39 -14.81 -13.36
CA ALA A 76 16.12 -13.41 -12.97
C ALA A 76 15.09 -12.73 -13.88
N ARG A 77 15.13 -12.98 -15.20
CA ARG A 77 14.17 -12.38 -16.15
C ARG A 77 12.74 -12.84 -15.86
N THR A 78 12.55 -14.14 -15.60
CA THR A 78 11.24 -14.72 -15.28
C THR A 78 10.72 -14.19 -13.94
N ALA A 79 11.58 -14.21 -12.92
CA ALA A 79 11.27 -13.76 -11.58
C ALA A 79 10.90 -12.26 -11.56
N THR A 80 11.73 -11.40 -12.15
CA THR A 80 11.47 -9.95 -12.21
C THR A 80 10.23 -9.62 -13.03
N LYS A 81 10.00 -10.30 -14.16
CA LYS A 81 8.79 -10.11 -14.97
C LYS A 81 7.52 -10.47 -14.19
N MET A 82 7.57 -11.57 -13.42
CA MET A 82 6.45 -11.97 -12.56
C MET A 82 6.21 -10.94 -11.44
N SER A 83 7.27 -10.47 -10.79
CA SER A 83 7.15 -9.42 -9.76
C SER A 83 6.55 -8.14 -10.32
N PHE A 84 6.96 -7.72 -11.53
CA PHE A 84 6.38 -6.55 -12.20
C PHE A 84 4.88 -6.72 -12.43
N HIS A 85 4.45 -7.86 -12.97
CA HIS A 85 3.02 -8.12 -13.18
C HIS A 85 2.20 -8.10 -11.90
N ILE A 86 2.73 -8.66 -10.80
CA ILE A 86 2.08 -8.63 -9.49
C ILE A 86 1.97 -7.20 -8.95
N SER A 87 3.02 -6.38 -9.09
CA SER A 87 3.00 -4.96 -8.71
C SER A 87 1.95 -4.14 -9.49
N LEU A 88 1.59 -4.53 -10.72
CA LEU A 88 0.50 -3.85 -11.44
C LEU A 88 -0.87 -4.13 -10.79
N PHE A 89 -1.07 -5.30 -10.18
CA PHE A 89 -2.30 -5.59 -9.45
C PHE A 89 -2.43 -4.75 -8.19
N SER A 90 -1.33 -4.43 -7.49
CA SER A 90 -1.41 -3.58 -6.29
C SER A 90 -1.91 -2.17 -6.61
N LEU A 91 -1.75 -1.67 -7.83
CA LEU A 91 -2.30 -0.37 -8.24
C LEU A 91 -3.78 -0.43 -8.64
N SER A 92 -4.33 -1.63 -8.85
CA SER A 92 -5.72 -1.79 -9.31
C SER A 92 -6.72 -1.41 -8.22
N GLY A 93 -6.47 -1.78 -6.97
CA GLY A 93 -7.31 -1.43 -5.83
C GLY A 93 -7.30 0.06 -5.51
N LEU A 94 -6.15 0.72 -5.67
CA LEU A 94 -6.04 2.19 -5.56
C LEU A 94 -6.96 2.85 -6.59
N SER A 95 -6.87 2.39 -7.84
CA SER A 95 -7.72 2.91 -8.91
C SER A 95 -9.21 2.72 -8.64
N ILE A 96 -9.62 1.52 -8.22
CA ILE A 96 -11.03 1.22 -7.94
C ILE A 96 -11.57 2.14 -6.84
N ASN A 97 -10.84 2.26 -5.72
CA ASN A 97 -11.25 3.13 -4.62
C ASN A 97 -11.26 4.61 -5.02
N TYR A 98 -10.26 5.06 -5.79
CA TYR A 98 -10.25 6.41 -6.33
C TYR A 98 -11.45 6.68 -7.26
N SER A 99 -11.80 5.73 -8.12
CA SER A 99 -12.95 5.85 -9.02
C SER A 99 -14.26 5.93 -8.23
N ILE A 100 -14.42 5.12 -7.18
CA ILE A 100 -15.56 5.22 -6.25
C ILE A 100 -15.59 6.60 -5.61
N SER A 101 -14.45 7.14 -5.19
CA SER A 101 -14.36 8.46 -4.56
C SER A 101 -14.86 9.58 -5.49
N ALA A 102 -14.55 9.49 -6.79
CA ALA A 102 -15.01 10.44 -7.81
C ALA A 102 -16.53 10.35 -8.06
N LEU A 103 -17.12 9.15 -7.97
CA LEU A 103 -18.57 8.95 -8.11
C LEU A 103 -19.36 9.48 -6.90
N LEU A 104 -18.73 9.56 -5.73
CA LEU A 104 -19.36 10.02 -4.48
C LEU A 104 -19.50 11.55 -4.39
N ILE A 105 -19.14 12.30 -5.44
CA ILE A 105 -19.30 13.77 -5.49
C ILE A 105 -20.80 14.11 -5.54
N LYS A 106 -21.36 14.49 -4.38
CA LYS A 106 -22.73 14.99 -4.29
C LYS A 106 -22.75 16.47 -4.66
N ASN A 107 -23.73 16.86 -5.48
CA ASN A 107 -24.01 18.25 -5.86
C ASN A 107 -23.92 19.20 -4.65
N ASN A 108 -23.07 20.22 -4.78
CA ASN A 108 -23.09 21.50 -4.06
C ASN A 108 -22.05 21.83 -2.97
N ASN A 109 -20.85 21.22 -2.84
CA ASN A 109 -19.79 21.90 -2.06
C ASN A 109 -18.32 21.53 -2.32
N VAL A 110 -17.98 20.91 -3.46
CA VAL A 110 -16.56 20.68 -3.82
C VAL A 110 -16.32 21.09 -5.27
N SER A 111 -16.40 22.40 -5.53
CA SER A 111 -16.14 23.01 -6.84
C SER A 111 -14.65 23.01 -7.26
N ILE A 112 -13.76 22.43 -6.46
CA ILE A 112 -12.30 22.47 -6.69
C ILE A 112 -11.75 21.12 -7.23
N LEU A 113 -12.47 20.01 -7.00
CA LEU A 113 -12.10 18.69 -7.54
C LEU A 113 -12.66 18.43 -8.95
N ALA A 114 -13.77 19.06 -9.35
CA ALA A 114 -14.48 18.71 -10.59
C ALA A 114 -13.66 18.94 -11.88
N GLY A 115 -12.72 19.89 -11.90
CA GLY A 115 -11.91 20.23 -13.08
C GLY A 115 -10.60 19.47 -13.21
N SER A 116 -9.94 19.12 -12.10
CA SER A 116 -8.67 18.36 -12.08
C SER A 116 -8.89 16.84 -12.09
N LEU A 117 -10.08 16.38 -11.71
CA LEU A 117 -10.47 14.97 -11.73
C LEU A 117 -10.64 14.41 -13.14
N SER A 118 -11.11 15.15 -14.13
CA SER A 118 -11.56 14.54 -15.41
C SER A 118 -10.43 13.87 -16.23
N TYR A 119 -9.20 14.41 -16.20
CA TYR A 119 -8.08 13.88 -16.97
C TYR A 119 -7.31 12.75 -16.26
N ILE A 120 -7.09 12.89 -14.94
CA ILE A 120 -6.45 11.84 -14.12
C ILE A 120 -7.41 10.65 -13.89
N SER A 121 -8.72 10.90 -13.79
CA SER A 121 -9.72 9.83 -13.66
C SER A 121 -9.81 8.95 -14.91
N PHE A 122 -9.53 9.47 -16.10
CA PHE A 122 -9.50 8.67 -17.34
C PHE A 122 -8.35 7.65 -17.35
N LEU A 123 -7.13 8.05 -16.96
CA LEU A 123 -5.97 7.15 -16.89
C LEU A 123 -6.11 6.10 -15.78
N ILE A 124 -6.81 6.45 -14.70
CA ILE A 124 -7.01 5.58 -13.54
C ILE A 124 -8.12 4.56 -13.77
N ILE A 125 -9.24 4.89 -14.42
CA ILE A 125 -10.31 3.92 -14.77
C ILE A 125 -9.79 2.81 -15.70
N VAL A 126 -8.85 3.13 -16.58
CA VAL A 126 -8.23 2.14 -17.50
C VAL A 126 -7.22 1.25 -16.77
N TYR A 127 -6.52 1.76 -15.75
CA TYR A 127 -5.43 1.05 -15.08
C TYR A 127 -5.79 -0.32 -14.46
N PRO A 128 -6.92 -0.55 -13.76
CA PRO A 128 -7.27 -1.86 -13.19
C PRO A 128 -7.68 -2.86 -14.28
N LEU A 129 -8.10 -2.36 -15.45
CA LEU A 129 -8.37 -3.20 -16.61
C LEU A 129 -7.06 -3.68 -17.27
N ILE A 130 -5.97 -2.90 -17.20
CA ILE A 130 -4.68 -3.26 -17.80
C ILE A 130 -4.17 -4.62 -17.28
N PRO A 131 -4.04 -4.92 -15.97
CA PRO A 131 -3.60 -6.24 -15.49
C PRO A 131 -4.54 -7.40 -15.86
N LEU A 132 -5.84 -7.12 -15.95
CA LEU A 132 -6.84 -8.11 -16.36
C LEU A 132 -6.70 -8.43 -17.86
N MET A 133 -6.51 -7.41 -18.69
CA MET A 133 -6.41 -7.49 -20.16
C MET A 133 -5.01 -7.89 -20.65
N LEU A 134 -3.95 -7.62 -19.88
CA LEU A 134 -2.60 -8.04 -20.22
C LEU A 134 -2.58 -9.56 -20.30
N LYS A 135 -2.14 -10.07 -21.46
CA LYS A 135 -1.75 -11.46 -21.64
C LYS A 135 -0.53 -11.72 -20.75
N THR A 136 -0.80 -12.04 -19.49
CA THR A 136 0.16 -12.61 -18.54
C THR A 136 0.07 -14.12 -18.70
N PRO A 137 0.91 -14.76 -19.53
CA PRO A 137 0.78 -16.17 -19.90
C PRO A 137 0.83 -17.14 -18.69
N SER A 138 1.19 -16.66 -17.50
CA SER A 138 1.33 -17.46 -16.28
C SER A 138 0.16 -17.40 -15.30
N LEU A 139 -0.76 -16.42 -15.37
CA LEU A 139 -1.80 -16.21 -14.34
C LEU A 139 -3.20 -16.57 -14.84
N LYS A 140 -3.84 -17.54 -14.18
CA LYS A 140 -5.24 -17.92 -14.41
C LYS A 140 -6.18 -16.84 -13.88
N PHE A 141 -7.38 -16.73 -14.46
CA PHE A 141 -8.38 -15.73 -14.06
C PHE A 141 -8.71 -15.72 -12.55
N PRO A 142 -8.92 -16.87 -11.87
CA PRO A 142 -9.17 -16.86 -10.42
C PRO A 142 -8.03 -16.24 -9.62
N THR A 143 -6.78 -16.47 -10.02
CA THR A 143 -5.60 -15.86 -9.39
C THR A 143 -5.58 -14.35 -9.61
N LYS A 144 -5.92 -13.88 -10.83
CA LYS A 144 -6.04 -12.45 -11.10
C LYS A 144 -7.10 -11.78 -10.20
N LEU A 145 -8.23 -12.44 -9.98
CA LEU A 145 -9.29 -11.94 -9.10
C LEU A 145 -8.83 -11.85 -7.64
N ILE A 146 -8.11 -12.87 -7.14
CA ILE A 146 -7.51 -12.85 -5.80
C ILE A 146 -6.55 -11.66 -5.66
N LEU A 147 -5.69 -11.41 -6.65
CA LEU A 147 -4.74 -10.30 -6.62
C LEU A 147 -5.44 -8.94 -6.63
N LEU A 148 -6.54 -8.81 -7.39
CA LEU A 148 -7.36 -7.59 -7.43
C LEU A 148 -8.05 -7.35 -6.08
N MET A 149 -8.68 -8.37 -5.50
CA MET A 149 -9.33 -8.26 -4.18
C MET A 149 -8.33 -7.95 -3.08
N THR A 150 -7.15 -8.57 -3.14
CA THR A 150 -6.03 -8.26 -2.23
C THR A 150 -5.68 -6.78 -2.29
N SER A 151 -5.62 -6.20 -3.50
CA SER A 151 -5.30 -4.79 -3.68
C SER A 151 -6.37 -3.88 -3.10
N VAL A 152 -7.65 -4.19 -3.34
CA VAL A 152 -8.76 -3.41 -2.76
C VAL A 152 -8.68 -3.42 -1.24
N ILE A 153 -8.45 -4.59 -0.64
CA ILE A 153 -8.34 -4.76 0.82
C ILE A 153 -7.13 -4.01 1.37
N GLU A 154 -5.97 -4.09 0.70
CA GLU A 154 -4.74 -3.37 1.07
C GLU A 154 -5.00 -1.87 1.16
N TRP A 155 -5.46 -1.26 0.08
CA TRP A 155 -5.65 0.18 0.03
C TRP A 155 -6.74 0.67 0.99
N PHE A 156 -7.78 -0.15 1.17
CA PHE A 156 -8.82 0.14 2.16
C PHE A 156 -8.30 0.01 3.59
N ALA A 157 -7.43 -0.95 3.89
CA ALA A 157 -6.80 -1.08 5.20
C ALA A 157 -5.92 0.14 5.53
N CYS A 158 -5.18 0.66 4.55
CA CYS A 158 -4.42 1.90 4.69
C CYS A 158 -5.34 3.10 4.99
N PHE A 159 -6.46 3.21 4.27
CA PHE A 159 -7.50 4.20 4.57
C PHE A 159 -8.10 4.02 5.98
N GLY A 160 -8.26 2.77 6.43
CA GLY A 160 -8.74 2.44 7.77
C GLY A 160 -7.89 3.07 8.88
N ILE A 161 -6.58 3.20 8.70
CA ILE A 161 -5.69 3.89 9.66
C ILE A 161 -6.02 5.38 9.73
N VAL A 162 -6.31 6.00 8.58
CA VAL A 162 -6.70 7.41 8.50
C VAL A 162 -8.06 7.63 9.15
N LEU A 163 -9.02 6.75 8.91
CA LEU A 163 -10.34 6.77 9.55
C LEU A 163 -10.24 6.58 11.07
N LEU A 164 -9.43 5.63 11.51
CA LEU A 164 -9.18 5.40 12.94
C LEU A 164 -8.48 6.61 13.58
N SER A 165 -7.57 7.28 12.87
CA SER A 165 -6.92 8.50 13.34
C SER A 165 -7.91 9.65 13.50
N ASN A 166 -8.81 9.85 12.53
CA ASN A 166 -9.88 10.85 12.59
C ASN A 166 -10.78 10.66 13.84
N THR A 167 -11.16 9.42 14.12
CA THR A 167 -11.99 9.07 15.29
C THR A 167 -11.24 9.18 16.62
N ILE A 168 -10.01 8.69 16.71
CA ILE A 168 -9.21 8.71 17.95
C ILE A 168 -8.93 10.13 18.44
N LEU A 169 -8.64 11.03 17.49
CA LEU A 169 -8.32 12.42 17.73
C LEU A 169 -9.56 13.33 17.80
N ASN A 170 -10.77 12.79 17.59
CA ASN A 170 -12.03 13.54 17.54
C ASN A 170 -11.96 14.73 16.54
N LEU A 171 -11.37 14.51 15.36
CA LEU A 171 -11.19 15.58 14.36
C LEU A 171 -12.49 15.93 13.63
N ASN A 172 -13.51 15.06 13.72
CA ASN A 172 -14.84 15.24 13.13
C ASN A 172 -14.83 15.57 11.63
N ILE A 173 -13.83 15.08 10.88
CA ILE A 173 -13.81 15.19 9.42
C ILE A 173 -14.85 14.24 8.85
N ASP A 174 -15.67 14.73 7.92
CA ASP A 174 -16.66 13.93 7.21
C ASP A 174 -16.02 12.73 6.49
N LEU A 175 -16.71 11.58 6.51
CA LEU A 175 -16.22 10.33 5.96
C LEU A 175 -15.96 10.43 4.45
N PHE A 176 -16.85 11.08 3.70
CA PHE A 176 -16.74 11.20 2.25
C PHE A 176 -15.61 12.15 1.87
N VAL A 177 -15.49 13.27 2.59
CA VAL A 177 -14.36 14.20 2.44
C VAL A 177 -13.03 13.48 2.70
N LEU A 178 -12.94 12.70 3.77
CA LEU A 178 -11.72 11.98 4.13
C LEU A 178 -11.38 10.90 3.11
N TYR A 179 -12.38 10.14 2.64
CA TYR A 179 -12.22 9.11 1.60
C TYR A 179 -11.71 9.70 0.29
N GLN A 180 -12.35 10.78 -0.20
CA GLN A 180 -11.95 11.48 -1.42
C GLN A 180 -10.55 12.06 -1.31
N SER A 181 -10.28 12.78 -0.23
CA SER A 181 -8.97 13.42 0.00
C SER A 181 -7.87 12.37 0.07
N TYR A 182 -8.09 11.25 0.78
CA TYR A 182 -7.11 10.18 0.89
C TYR A 182 -6.80 9.52 -0.46
N PHE A 183 -7.82 9.06 -1.18
CA PHE A 183 -7.59 8.31 -2.42
C PHE A 183 -7.04 9.18 -3.55
N PHE A 184 -7.44 10.45 -3.63
CA PHE A 184 -6.84 11.43 -4.53
C PHE A 184 -5.36 11.63 -4.23
N SER A 185 -5.04 11.84 -2.94
CA SER A 185 -3.67 12.10 -2.51
C SER A 185 -2.78 10.86 -2.66
N ALA A 186 -3.32 9.67 -2.41
CA ALA A 186 -2.63 8.40 -2.62
C ALA A 186 -2.31 8.18 -4.11
N ALA A 187 -3.25 8.48 -5.01
CA ALA A 187 -3.02 8.41 -6.45
C ALA A 187 -1.92 9.39 -6.90
N LEU A 188 -1.98 10.64 -6.47
CA LEU A 188 -0.92 11.64 -6.75
C LEU A 188 0.43 11.24 -6.16
N GLY A 189 0.44 10.70 -4.94
CA GLY A 189 1.64 10.22 -4.28
C GLY A 189 2.32 9.09 -5.03
N VAL A 190 1.55 8.11 -5.49
CA VAL A 190 2.10 7.01 -6.31
C VAL A 190 2.56 7.51 -7.67
N ALA A 191 1.80 8.41 -8.30
CA ALA A 191 2.15 8.98 -9.60
C ALA A 191 3.45 9.81 -9.58
N SER A 192 3.84 10.35 -8.43
CA SER A 192 5.08 11.14 -8.31
C SER A 192 6.35 10.29 -8.25
N LEU A 193 6.23 8.97 -8.02
CA LEU A 193 7.35 8.04 -7.87
C LEU A 193 8.36 8.44 -6.78
N ILE A 194 7.98 9.36 -5.88
CA ILE A 194 8.80 9.72 -4.74
C ILE A 194 8.79 8.56 -3.73
N PRO A 195 9.94 8.17 -3.16
CA PRO A 195 10.00 7.17 -2.10
C PRO A 195 8.99 7.45 -0.99
N GLY A 196 8.13 6.47 -0.70
CA GLY A 196 7.10 6.56 0.32
C GLY A 196 6.03 7.61 0.04
N SER A 197 5.95 8.12 -1.19
CA SER A 197 5.11 9.26 -1.56
C SER A 197 5.34 10.47 -0.64
N ALA A 198 6.54 10.62 -0.10
CA ALA A 198 6.87 11.66 0.88
C ALA A 198 6.69 13.04 0.25
N GLY A 199 6.00 13.95 0.93
CA GLY A 199 5.70 15.28 0.41
C GLY A 199 4.51 15.29 -0.56
N SER A 200 4.52 14.52 -1.65
CA SER A 200 3.43 14.52 -2.64
C SER A 200 2.08 14.13 -2.05
N PHE A 201 2.04 13.02 -1.31
CA PHE A 201 0.82 12.60 -0.60
C PHE A 201 0.44 13.60 0.49
N ASP A 202 1.42 14.07 1.26
CA ASP A 202 1.16 14.90 2.44
C ASP A 202 0.61 16.29 2.06
N LEU A 203 1.18 16.90 1.02
CA LEU A 203 0.74 18.19 0.48
C LEU A 203 -0.64 18.08 -0.17
N SER A 204 -0.86 17.06 -1.01
CA SER A 204 -2.17 16.86 -1.65
C SER A 204 -3.27 16.57 -0.64
N LEU A 205 -2.98 15.79 0.42
CA LEU A 205 -3.96 15.50 1.47
C LEU A 205 -4.29 16.76 2.26
N THR A 206 -3.27 17.54 2.62
CA THR A 206 -3.48 18.79 3.35
C THR A 206 -4.27 19.79 2.52
N GLU A 207 -3.97 19.94 1.23
CA GLU A 207 -4.64 20.91 0.37
C GLU A 207 -6.10 20.50 0.07
N THR A 208 -6.35 19.22 -0.19
CA THR A 208 -7.73 18.72 -0.40
C THR A 208 -8.59 18.86 0.85
N LEU A 209 -8.06 18.52 2.03
CA LEU A 209 -8.77 18.71 3.30
C LEU A 209 -8.99 20.20 3.61
N LYS A 210 -8.01 21.07 3.32
CA LYS A 210 -8.13 22.52 3.49
C LYS A 210 -9.24 23.11 2.62
N HIS A 211 -9.34 22.67 1.36
CA HIS A 211 -10.45 23.05 0.49
C HIS A 211 -11.81 22.58 0.99
N ALA A 212 -11.85 21.48 1.74
CA ALA A 212 -13.05 21.00 2.43
C ALA A 212 -13.30 21.66 3.81
N GLY A 213 -12.55 22.73 4.15
CA GLY A 213 -12.71 23.49 5.39
C GLY A 213 -12.01 22.91 6.61
N VAL A 214 -11.15 21.89 6.45
CA VAL A 214 -10.37 21.31 7.53
C VAL A 214 -9.14 22.17 7.83
N LEU A 215 -8.92 22.46 9.11
CA LEU A 215 -7.77 23.26 9.56
C LEU A 215 -6.43 22.55 9.28
N PRO A 216 -5.36 23.28 8.90
CA PRO A 216 -4.04 22.68 8.66
C PRO A 216 -3.50 21.85 9.83
N ASN A 217 -3.71 22.29 11.08
CA ASN A 217 -3.28 21.57 12.28
C ASN A 217 -3.99 20.20 12.42
N THR A 218 -5.25 20.13 12.01
CA THR A 218 -6.05 18.90 11.99
C THR A 218 -5.50 17.92 10.96
N SER A 219 -5.24 18.39 9.73
CA SER A 219 -4.62 17.60 8.66
C SER A 219 -3.23 17.09 9.05
N ALA A 220 -2.41 17.94 9.67
CA ALA A 220 -1.08 17.56 10.16
C ALA A 220 -1.15 16.46 11.23
N SER A 221 -2.08 16.56 12.18
CA SER A 221 -2.26 15.55 13.24
C SER A 221 -2.64 14.19 12.66
N LEU A 222 -3.53 14.17 11.67
CA LEU A 222 -3.93 12.97 10.92
C LEU A 222 -2.73 12.35 10.18
N LEU A 223 -1.95 13.17 9.48
CA LEU A 223 -0.76 12.75 8.73
C LEU A 223 0.30 12.13 9.65
N ILE A 224 0.57 12.73 10.81
CA ILE A 224 1.55 12.23 11.76
C ILE A 224 1.19 10.81 12.22
N LEU A 225 -0.08 10.58 12.60
CA LEU A 225 -0.52 9.24 13.01
C LEU A 225 -0.43 8.25 11.85
N TYR A 226 -0.89 8.63 10.65
CA TYR A 226 -0.80 7.75 9.49
C TYR A 226 0.65 7.37 9.17
N ARG A 227 1.56 8.35 9.09
CA ARG A 227 2.99 8.10 8.81
C ARG A 227 3.64 7.27 9.91
N LEU A 228 3.34 7.55 11.18
CA LEU A 228 3.93 6.82 12.30
C LEU A 228 3.52 5.34 12.29
N PHE A 229 2.21 5.07 12.18
CA PHE A 229 1.68 3.72 12.37
C PHE A 229 1.69 2.86 11.11
N TYR A 230 1.70 3.46 9.91
CA TYR A 230 1.75 2.71 8.66
C TYR A 230 3.15 2.65 8.02
N TYR A 231 3.96 3.69 8.18
CA TYR A 231 5.32 3.73 7.60
C TYR A 231 6.39 3.47 8.64
N VAL A 232 6.51 4.31 9.67
CA VAL A 232 7.68 4.31 10.57
C VAL A 232 7.76 3.03 11.42
N ILE A 233 6.72 2.74 12.21
CA ILE A 233 6.74 1.59 13.12
C ILE A 233 6.86 0.27 12.36
N PRO A 234 6.07 -0.02 11.32
CA PRO A 234 6.23 -1.24 10.56
C PRO A 234 7.64 -1.38 9.98
N THR A 235 8.25 -0.29 9.49
CA THR A 235 9.61 -0.31 8.94
C THR A 235 10.65 -0.70 9.96
N ILE A 236 10.56 -0.17 11.20
CA ILE A 236 11.44 -0.56 12.29
C ILE A 236 11.33 -2.08 12.54
N LEU A 237 10.10 -2.60 12.61
CA LEU A 237 9.86 -4.04 12.81
C LEU A 237 10.43 -4.89 11.68
N ALA A 238 10.26 -4.46 10.43
CA ALA A 238 10.79 -5.15 9.24
C ALA A 238 12.33 -5.16 9.23
N VAL A 239 12.98 -4.05 9.57
CA VAL A 239 14.45 -3.96 9.66
C VAL A 239 14.98 -4.88 10.75
N VAL A 240 14.34 -4.90 11.92
CA VAL A 240 14.70 -5.83 13.00
C VAL A 240 14.60 -7.29 12.54
N TRP A 241 13.52 -7.65 11.83
CA TRP A 241 13.37 -8.98 11.25
C TRP A 241 14.51 -9.33 10.29
N PHE A 242 14.89 -8.42 9.39
CA PHE A 242 15.99 -8.65 8.44
C PHE A 242 17.36 -8.81 9.12
N ILE A 243 17.61 -8.06 10.20
CA ILE A 243 18.84 -8.21 10.99
C ILE A 243 18.89 -9.61 11.63
N LEU A 244 17.81 -10.03 12.28
CA LEU A 244 17.72 -11.35 12.90
C LEU A 244 17.87 -12.49 11.88
N LEU A 245 17.23 -12.33 10.72
CA LEU A 245 17.34 -13.27 9.61
C LEU A 245 18.80 -13.47 9.17
N LYS A 246 19.53 -12.37 8.95
CA LYS A 246 20.93 -12.42 8.54
C LYS A 246 21.80 -13.13 9.57
N THR A 247 21.60 -12.82 10.85
CA THR A 247 22.36 -13.44 11.95
C THR A 247 22.15 -14.95 12.00
N ASN A 248 20.90 -15.42 11.88
CA ASN A 248 20.58 -16.85 11.90
C ASN A 248 21.21 -17.61 10.71
N ILE A 249 21.21 -17.01 9.52
CA ILE A 249 21.83 -17.61 8.32
C ILE A 249 23.35 -17.73 8.50
N LEU A 250 24.01 -16.70 9.04
CA LEU A 250 25.45 -16.72 9.29
C LEU A 250 25.84 -17.76 10.33
N GLN A 251 25.08 -17.88 11.43
CA GLN A 251 25.32 -18.89 12.46
C GLN A 251 25.12 -20.32 11.92
N SER A 252 24.10 -20.57 11.10
CA SER A 252 23.89 -21.88 10.48
C SER A 252 25.00 -22.28 9.50
N LYS A 253 25.66 -21.31 8.85
CA LYS A 253 26.80 -21.57 7.97
C LYS A 253 28.10 -21.77 8.74
N ALA A 254 28.26 -21.13 9.91
CA ALA A 254 29.44 -21.30 10.76
C ALA A 254 29.46 -22.64 11.52
N ASN A 255 28.29 -23.25 11.74
CA ASN A 255 28.13 -24.54 12.43
C ASN A 255 28.10 -25.75 11.46
N LYS A 256 28.46 -25.55 10.19
CA LYS A 256 28.64 -26.61 9.18
C LYS A 256 30.10 -26.67 8.76
#